data_AF-A0A412W372-F1
#
_entry.id   AF-A0A412W372-F1
#
_cell.length_a   1.000
_cell.length_b   1.000
_cell.length_c   1.000
_cell.angle_alpha   90.00
_cell.angle_beta   90.00
_cell.angle_gamma   90.00
#
_symmetry.space_group_name_H-M   'P 1'
#
loop_
_entity.id
_entity.type
_entity.pdbx_description
1 polymer ?
#
loop_
_entity_poly.entity_id
_entity_poly.type
_entity_poly.pdbx_seq_one_letter_code
_entity_poly.pdbx_strand_id
1 'polypeptide(L)'
;MRNGNIISIAAQLGWTASAQYKEGRLFFDFHRKTLSGVPFTFTAEMKDGKVSNLVKEIESFVEAIEPETCASEWMVRSGAVAPSRFRQAVSDMDAIRTDAWLLACQLAEADGKSVLAGLPWNQWN
;
A
#
# COMPACT_ATOMS: atom_id res chain seq x y z
N MET A 1 3.94 19.21 -0.59
CA MET A 1 4.73 18.45 0.43
C MET A 1 6.13 18.12 -0.13
N ARG A 2 7.18 17.93 0.71
CA ARG A 2 8.53 17.48 0.27
C ARG A 2 8.68 15.97 0.39
N ASN A 3 9.54 15.33 -0.43
CA ASN A 3 9.80 13.88 -0.39
C ASN A 3 10.19 13.34 1.01
N GLY A 4 10.93 14.12 1.79
CA GLY A 4 11.29 13.74 3.17
C GLY A 4 10.09 13.56 4.10
N ASN A 5 8.98 14.28 3.86
CA ASN A 5 7.76 14.11 4.64
C ASN A 5 7.08 12.78 4.31
N ILE A 6 7.08 12.36 3.03
CA ILE A 6 6.50 11.09 2.59
C ILE A 6 7.23 9.92 3.27
N ILE A 7 8.56 9.96 3.27
CA ILE A 7 9.38 8.92 3.92
C ILE A 7 9.16 8.90 5.43
N SER A 8 9.07 10.06 6.08
CA SER A 8 8.79 10.15 7.52
C SER A 8 7.41 9.60 7.88
N ILE A 9 6.38 9.92 7.11
CA ILE A 9 5.00 9.41 7.33
C ILE A 9 4.99 7.90 7.16
N ALA A 10 5.60 7.38 6.09
CA ALA A 10 5.73 5.95 5.85
C ALA A 10 6.41 5.24 7.04
N ALA A 11 7.53 5.79 7.53
CA ALA A 11 8.25 5.23 8.67
C ALA A 11 7.40 5.18 9.97
N GLN A 12 6.62 6.23 10.24
CA GLN A 12 5.69 6.26 11.38
C GLN A 12 4.61 5.17 11.30
N LEU A 13 4.24 4.76 10.09
CA LEU A 13 3.27 3.71 9.81
C LEU A 13 3.92 2.31 9.64
N GLY A 14 5.20 2.17 9.96
CA GLY A 14 5.92 0.88 9.87
C GLY A 14 6.40 0.50 8.47
N TRP A 15 6.34 1.41 7.50
CA TRP A 15 6.89 1.23 6.17
C TRP A 15 8.31 1.80 6.06
N THR A 16 9.20 1.10 5.38
CA THR A 16 10.45 1.68 4.88
C THR A 16 10.19 2.20 3.46
N ALA A 17 10.39 3.50 3.23
CA ALA A 17 10.17 4.11 1.93
C ALA A 17 11.48 4.60 1.31
N SER A 18 11.64 4.45 0.00
CA SER A 18 12.74 5.04 -0.75
C SER A 18 12.23 5.70 -2.02
N ALA A 19 12.87 6.80 -2.43
CA ALA A 19 12.51 7.52 -3.65
C ALA A 19 13.45 7.11 -4.79
N GLN A 20 12.89 6.79 -5.94
CA GLN A 20 13.64 6.43 -7.14
C GLN A 20 13.24 7.32 -8.31
N TYR A 21 14.22 7.92 -8.98
CA TYR A 21 13.99 8.68 -10.21
C TYR A 21 14.41 7.85 -11.42
N LYS A 22 13.46 7.54 -12.30
CA LYS A 22 13.66 6.71 -13.49
C LYS A 22 12.96 7.33 -14.67
N GLU A 23 13.67 7.52 -15.78
CA GLU A 23 13.10 8.00 -17.05
C GLU A 23 12.28 9.32 -16.92
N GLY A 24 12.74 10.24 -16.07
CA GLY A 24 12.04 11.51 -15.85
C GLY A 24 10.84 11.43 -14.92
N ARG A 25 10.59 10.28 -14.29
CA ARG A 25 9.48 10.03 -13.38
C ARG A 25 9.99 9.69 -11.98
N LEU A 26 9.22 10.10 -10.98
CA LEU A 26 9.54 9.88 -9.57
C LEU A 26 8.64 8.79 -9.00
N PHE A 27 9.25 7.72 -8.51
CA PHE A 27 8.59 6.60 -7.87
C PHE A 27 8.98 6.52 -6.40
N PHE A 28 8.08 5.95 -5.60
CA PHE A 28 8.36 5.56 -4.22
C PHE A 28 8.21 4.05 -4.10
N ASP A 29 9.25 3.40 -3.60
CA ASP A 29 9.22 2.00 -3.21
C ASP A 29 8.91 1.93 -1.71
N PHE A 30 7.86 1.20 -1.37
CA PHE A 30 7.43 0.97 0.00
C PHE A 30 7.68 -0.49 0.37
N HIS A 31 8.38 -0.70 1.47
CA HIS A 31 8.74 -2.02 1.97
C HIS A 31 8.24 -2.21 3.40
N ARG A 32 7.72 -3.40 3.70
CA ARG A 32 7.45 -3.84 5.08
C ARG A 32 7.51 -5.36 5.17
N LYS A 33 7.37 -5.88 6.38
CA LYS A 33 7.07 -7.31 6.59
C LYS A 33 5.56 -7.49 6.74
N THR A 34 5.04 -8.59 6.23
CA THR A 34 3.69 -9.06 6.55
C THR A 34 3.62 -9.52 8.01
N LEU A 35 2.42 -9.83 8.51
CA LEU A 35 2.25 -10.37 9.87
C LEU A 35 3.01 -11.68 10.07
N SER A 36 3.09 -12.53 9.05
CA SER A 36 3.91 -13.76 9.09
C SER A 36 5.41 -13.54 8.87
N GLY A 37 5.85 -12.30 8.64
CA GLY A 37 7.26 -11.93 8.50
C GLY A 37 7.80 -11.99 7.07
N VAL A 38 6.96 -12.25 6.06
CA VAL A 38 7.35 -12.27 4.64
C VAL A 38 7.64 -10.84 4.17
N PRO A 39 8.76 -10.58 3.48
CA PRO A 39 9.00 -9.27 2.89
C PRO A 39 7.93 -8.92 1.84
N PHE A 40 7.34 -7.75 1.97
CA PHE A 40 6.37 -7.19 1.04
C PHE A 40 6.89 -5.86 0.48
N THR A 41 6.68 -5.64 -0.81
CA THR A 41 7.06 -4.40 -1.48
C THR A 41 6.05 -4.03 -2.54
N PHE A 42 5.80 -2.73 -2.69
CA PHE A 42 5.10 -2.19 -3.85
C PHE A 42 5.68 -0.83 -4.22
N THR A 43 5.47 -0.43 -5.47
CA THR A 43 5.99 0.82 -6.03
C THR A 43 4.82 1.67 -6.50
N ALA A 44 4.84 2.96 -6.18
CA ALA A 44 3.84 3.92 -6.63
C ALA A 44 4.49 5.16 -7.26
N GLU A 45 3.89 5.67 -8.35
CA GLU A 45 4.41 6.84 -9.07
C GLU A 45 3.84 8.15 -8.51
N MET A 46 4.69 9.13 -8.24
CA MET A 46 4.27 10.50 -7.97
C MET A 46 4.22 11.31 -9.28
N LYS A 47 3.15 11.08 -10.06
CA LYS A 47 2.94 11.77 -11.34
C LYS A 47 2.83 13.29 -11.16
N ASP A 48 3.40 14.04 -12.09
CA ASP A 48 3.44 15.52 -12.10
C ASP A 48 4.04 16.17 -10.85
N GLY A 49 4.79 15.42 -10.03
CA GLY A 49 5.31 15.90 -8.75
C GLY A 49 4.21 16.19 -7.70
N LYS A 50 3.00 15.65 -7.88
CA LYS A 50 1.85 15.88 -7.00
C LYS A 50 1.62 14.70 -6.06
N VAL A 51 1.60 14.94 -4.75
CA VAL A 51 1.31 13.91 -3.74
C VAL A 51 -0.07 13.32 -3.92
N SER A 52 -1.07 14.11 -4.34
CA SER A 52 -2.40 13.55 -4.62
C SER A 52 -2.43 12.52 -5.75
N ASN A 53 -1.47 12.55 -6.69
CA ASN A 53 -1.37 11.50 -7.69
C ASN A 53 -0.71 10.25 -7.11
N LEU A 54 0.29 10.41 -6.22
CA LEU A 54 0.86 9.30 -5.46
C LEU A 54 -0.21 8.60 -4.60
N VAL A 55 -1.04 9.37 -3.89
CA VAL A 55 -2.16 8.85 -3.09
C VAL A 55 -3.07 8.00 -3.97
N LYS A 56 -3.51 8.51 -5.13
CA LYS A 56 -4.36 7.76 -6.06
C LYS A 56 -3.75 6.45 -6.55
N GLU A 57 -2.45 6.41 -6.80
CA GLU A 57 -1.78 5.17 -7.17
C GLU A 57 -1.81 4.15 -6.01
N ILE A 58 -1.64 4.61 -4.76
CA ILE A 58 -1.75 3.75 -3.57
C ILE A 58 -3.20 3.28 -3.38
N GLU A 59 -4.20 4.16 -3.55
CA GLU A 59 -5.62 3.80 -3.49
C GLU A 59 -5.98 2.75 -4.54
N SER A 60 -5.55 2.94 -5.79
CA SER A 60 -5.75 1.96 -6.87
C SER A 60 -5.07 0.62 -6.57
N PHE A 61 -3.87 0.64 -5.98
CA PHE A 61 -3.20 -0.57 -5.51
C PHE A 61 -3.98 -1.27 -4.39
N VAL A 62 -4.52 -0.53 -3.43
CA VAL A 62 -5.37 -1.07 -2.35
C VAL A 62 -6.65 -1.72 -2.91
N GLU A 63 -7.31 -1.07 -3.87
CA GLU A 63 -8.51 -1.60 -4.54
C GLU A 63 -8.22 -2.88 -5.32
N ALA A 64 -7.02 -3.01 -5.89
CA ALA A 64 -6.60 -4.21 -6.63
C ALA A 64 -6.23 -5.39 -5.71
N ILE A 65 -6.06 -5.19 -4.40
CA ILE A 65 -5.78 -6.31 -3.47
C ILE A 65 -7.09 -7.01 -3.12
N GLU A 66 -7.26 -8.20 -3.68
CA GLU A 66 -8.18 -9.23 -3.19
C GLU A 66 -7.40 -10.28 -2.39
N PRO A 67 -7.48 -10.27 -1.04
CA PRO A 67 -6.61 -11.10 -0.20
C PRO A 67 -6.66 -12.60 -0.52
N GLU A 68 -7.84 -13.15 -0.85
CA GLU A 68 -8.00 -14.56 -1.22
C GLU A 68 -7.38 -14.89 -2.57
N THR A 69 -7.57 -14.02 -3.57
CA THR A 69 -6.97 -14.15 -4.90
C THR A 69 -5.44 -14.09 -4.78
N CYS A 70 -4.91 -13.08 -4.10
CA CYS A 70 -3.47 -12.93 -3.88
C CYS A 70 -2.87 -14.12 -3.10
N ALA A 71 -3.55 -14.61 -2.06
CA ALA A 71 -3.11 -15.77 -1.30
C ALA A 71 -3.09 -17.04 -2.17
N SER A 72 -4.10 -17.22 -3.03
CA SER A 72 -4.19 -18.37 -3.95
C SER A 72 -3.05 -18.35 -4.96
N GLU A 73 -2.79 -17.21 -5.59
CA GLU A 73 -1.66 -17.04 -6.52
C GLU A 73 -0.31 -17.29 -5.84
N TRP A 74 -0.14 -16.79 -4.61
CA TRP A 74 1.06 -17.04 -3.82
C TRP A 74 1.25 -18.53 -3.52
N MET A 75 0.18 -19.26 -3.18
CA MET A 75 0.26 -20.71 -2.96
C MET A 75 0.70 -21.46 -4.21
N VAL A 76 0.12 -21.11 -5.37
CA VAL A 76 0.52 -21.70 -6.66
C VAL A 76 2.00 -21.44 -6.95
N ARG A 77 2.47 -20.21 -6.74
CA ARG A 77 3.86 -19.82 -7.02
C ARG A 77 4.87 -20.41 -6.04
N SER A 78 4.50 -20.55 -4.77
CA SER A 78 5.37 -21.08 -3.71
C SER A 78 5.35 -22.61 -3.61
N GLY A 79 4.36 -23.27 -4.21
CA GLY A 79 4.13 -24.71 -4.04
C GLY A 79 3.56 -25.09 -2.66
N ALA A 80 3.18 -24.11 -1.84
CA ALA A 80 2.55 -24.37 -0.55
C ALA A 80 1.10 -24.85 -0.76
N VAL A 81 0.72 -25.96 -0.12
CA VAL A 81 -0.61 -26.59 -0.28
C VAL A 81 -1.41 -26.73 1.01
N ALA A 82 -0.87 -26.29 2.16
CA ALA A 82 -1.53 -26.44 3.45
C ALA A 82 -2.62 -25.36 3.67
N PRO A 83 -3.84 -25.72 4.11
CA PRO A 83 -4.91 -24.75 4.37
C PRO A 83 -4.56 -23.68 5.40
N SER A 84 -3.71 -24.00 6.39
CA SER A 84 -3.21 -23.02 7.35
C SER A 84 -2.30 -21.97 6.70
N ARG A 85 -1.53 -22.35 5.67
CA ARG A 85 -0.70 -21.43 4.89
C ARG A 85 -1.55 -20.50 4.04
N PHE A 86 -2.64 -21.02 3.46
CA PHE A 86 -3.62 -20.18 2.76
C PHE A 86 -4.16 -19.09 3.67
N ARG A 87 -4.73 -19.47 4.84
CA ARG A 87 -5.33 -18.51 5.77
C ARG A 87 -4.33 -17.48 6.28
N GLN A 88 -3.09 -17.89 6.53
CA GLN A 88 -2.03 -16.95 6.90
C GLN A 88 -1.73 -15.95 5.78
N ALA A 89 -1.64 -16.42 4.53
CA ALA A 89 -1.42 -15.54 3.38
C ALA A 89 -2.60 -14.57 3.16
N VAL A 90 -3.83 -15.02 3.37
CA VAL A 90 -5.03 -14.15 3.33
C VAL A 90 -4.91 -13.06 4.41
N SER A 91 -4.61 -13.44 5.66
CA SER A 91 -4.44 -12.49 6.76
C SER A 91 -3.30 -11.51 6.52
N ASP A 92 -2.20 -11.96 5.92
CA ASP A 92 -1.08 -11.12 5.54
C ASP A 92 -1.48 -10.09 4.49
N MET A 93 -2.17 -10.51 3.43
CA MET A 93 -2.59 -9.62 2.34
C MET A 93 -3.67 -8.63 2.78
N ASP A 94 -4.58 -9.04 3.66
CA ASP A 94 -5.58 -8.14 4.24
C ASP A 94 -4.93 -7.05 5.11
N ALA A 95 -3.97 -7.42 5.95
CA ALA A 95 -3.19 -6.47 6.73
C ALA A 95 -2.43 -5.49 5.82
N ILE A 96 -1.73 -5.98 4.79
CA ILE A 96 -1.05 -5.12 3.81
C ILE A 96 -2.01 -4.13 3.16
N ARG A 97 -3.22 -4.57 2.77
CA ARG A 97 -4.25 -3.71 2.19
C ARG A 97 -4.66 -2.60 3.16
N THR A 98 -4.94 -2.94 4.42
CA THR A 98 -5.28 -1.95 5.46
C THR A 98 -4.13 -0.98 5.74
N ASP A 99 -2.91 -1.49 5.83
CA ASP A 99 -1.71 -0.69 6.09
C ASP A 99 -1.38 0.28 4.95
N ALA A 100 -1.59 -0.14 3.69
CA ALA A 100 -1.40 0.70 2.52
C ALA A 100 -2.52 1.76 2.41
N TRP A 101 -3.75 1.41 2.78
CA TRP A 101 -4.84 2.38 2.88
C TRP A 101 -4.55 3.46 3.92
N LEU A 102 -4.08 3.08 5.12
CA LEU A 102 -3.69 4.05 6.15
C LEU A 102 -2.56 4.98 5.68
N LEU A 103 -1.60 4.45 4.92
CA LEU A 103 -0.55 5.24 4.27
C LEU A 103 -1.15 6.27 3.30
N ALA A 104 -2.10 5.88 2.44
CA ALA A 104 -2.78 6.80 1.53
C ALA A 104 -3.50 7.92 2.30
N CYS A 105 -4.24 7.57 3.36
CA CYS A 105 -4.94 8.52 4.24
C CYS A 105 -3.99 9.56 4.85
N GLN A 106 -2.90 9.11 5.48
CA GLN A 106 -1.96 10.02 6.14
C GLN A 106 -1.19 10.91 5.15
N LEU A 107 -0.86 10.38 3.96
CA LEU A 107 -0.22 11.18 2.91
C LEU A 107 -1.15 12.26 2.36
N ALA A 108 -2.43 11.95 2.17
CA ALA A 108 -3.41 12.93 1.74
C ALA A 108 -3.64 14.00 2.80
N GLU A 109 -3.84 13.61 4.06
CA GLU A 109 -4.05 14.53 5.19
C GLU A 109 -2.90 15.53 5.29
N ALA A 110 -1.66 15.04 5.19
CA ALA A 110 -0.48 15.88 5.22
C ALA A 110 -0.29 16.74 3.94
N ASP A 111 -0.94 16.41 2.82
CA ASP A 111 -1.01 17.25 1.61
C ASP A 111 -2.15 18.30 1.71
N GLY A 112 -2.83 18.38 2.85
CA GLY A 112 -3.97 19.27 3.06
C GLY A 112 -5.26 18.81 2.40
N LYS A 113 -5.35 17.53 2.03
CA LYS A 113 -6.53 16.90 1.42
C LYS A 113 -7.06 15.83 2.37
N SER A 114 -8.36 15.82 2.64
CA SER A 114 -8.96 14.68 3.35
C SER A 114 -9.36 13.60 2.35
N VAL A 115 -8.87 12.36 2.51
CA VAL A 115 -9.38 11.19 1.74
C VAL A 115 -10.86 10.96 2.04
N LEU A 116 -11.29 11.28 3.26
CA LEU A 116 -12.68 11.15 3.71
C LEU A 116 -13.63 12.14 3.03
N ALA A 117 -13.12 13.14 2.28
CA ALA A 117 -13.97 14.04 1.51
C ALA A 117 -14.54 13.40 0.22
N GLY A 118 -14.06 12.21 -0.17
CA GLY A 118 -14.46 11.52 -1.40
C GLY A 118 -15.16 10.17 -1.21
N LEU A 119 -15.30 9.66 0.03
CA LEU A 119 -15.95 8.38 0.27
C LEU A 119 -17.48 8.54 0.25
N PRO A 120 -18.22 7.69 -0.49
CA PRO A 120 -19.67 7.60 -0.35
C PRO A 120 -19.98 7.15 1.08
N TRP A 121 -20.61 8.01 1.87
CA TRP A 121 -21.03 7.77 3.27
C TRP A 121 -21.90 6.50 3.46
N ASN A 122 -22.38 5.94 2.36
CA ASN A 122 -23.39 4.88 2.26
C ASN A 122 -22.86 3.45 2.18
N GLN A 123 -21.58 3.18 2.47
CA GLN A 123 -21.03 1.81 2.53
C GLN A 123 -20.65 1.30 3.93
N TRP A 124 -21.00 2.04 4.99
CA TRP A 124 -20.68 1.68 6.39
C TRP A 124 -21.93 1.43 7.25
N ASN A 125 -23.04 1.01 6.64
CA ASN A 125 -24.24 0.50 7.32
C ASN A 125 -24.68 -0.83 6.72
#